data_AF-A0A2G0ZA38-F1
#
_entry.id   AF-A0A2G0ZA38-F1
#
_cell.length_a   1.000
_cell.length_b   1.000
_cell.length_c   1.000
_cell.angle_alpha   90.00
_cell.angle_beta   90.00
_cell.angle_gamma   90.00
#
_symmetry.space_group_name_H-M   'P 1'
#
loop_
_entity.id
_entity.type
_entity.pdbx_description
1 polymer ?
#
loop_
_entity_poly.entity_id
_entity_poly.type
_entity_poly.pdbx_seq_one_letter_code
_entity_poly.pdbx_strand_id
1 'polypeptide(L)'
;MRYRDLTRKTEIELKACIKVGAPEWLVGYAMASMAKADYYHGRRLNSTCPLRTRAMNELLQLGGVLRYWKRWASRASEVGHE
;
A
#
# COMPACT_ATOMS: atom_id res chain seq x y z
N MET A 1 -12.18 -8.58 -6.25
CA MET A 1 -11.60 -8.26 -4.92
C MET A 1 -12.41 -7.13 -4.29
N ARG A 2 -12.78 -7.21 -3.00
CA ARG A 2 -13.49 -6.09 -2.33
C ARG A 2 -12.48 -5.06 -1.83
N TYR A 3 -12.91 -3.81 -1.67
CA TYR A 3 -12.07 -2.72 -1.14
C TYR A 3 -11.43 -3.10 0.20
N ARG A 4 -12.24 -3.60 1.14
CA ARG A 4 -11.79 -4.06 2.47
C ARG A 4 -10.70 -5.14 2.40
N ASP A 5 -10.81 -6.07 1.44
CA ASP A 5 -9.81 -7.14 1.27
C ASP A 5 -8.47 -6.55 0.82
N LEU A 6 -8.54 -5.56 -0.08
CA LEU A 6 -7.37 -4.89 -0.62
C LEU A 6 -6.71 -4.02 0.46
N THR A 7 -7.48 -3.23 1.22
CA THR A 7 -6.97 -2.46 2.36
C THR A 7 -6.23 -3.35 3.35
N ARG A 8 -6.85 -4.48 3.75
CA ARG A 8 -6.23 -5.44 4.68
C ARG A 8 -4.93 -6.02 4.14
N LYS A 9 -4.86 -6.34 2.85
CA LYS A 9 -3.63 -6.82 2.21
C LYS A 9 -2.54 -5.74 2.22
N THR A 10 -2.89 -4.51 1.85
CA THR A 10 -1.95 -3.37 1.85
C THR A 10 -1.43 -3.07 3.25
N GLU A 11 -2.25 -3.15 4.30
CA GLU A 11 -1.81 -3.02 5.70
C GLU A 11 -0.81 -4.10 6.12
N ILE A 12 -1.05 -5.35 5.72
CA ILE A 12 -0.14 -6.47 5.99
C ILE A 12 1.21 -6.23 5.29
N GLU A 13 1.17 -5.79 4.03
CA GLU A 13 2.38 -5.45 3.27
C GLU A 13 3.15 -4.29 3.90
N LEU A 14 2.45 -3.25 4.37
CA LEU A 14 3.06 -2.11 5.05
C LEU A 14 3.73 -2.55 6.36
N LYS A 15 3.04 -3.32 7.19
CA LYS A 15 3.62 -3.88 8.44
C LYS A 15 4.87 -4.72 8.15
N ALA A 16 4.84 -5.51 7.08
CA ALA A 16 6.00 -6.28 6.65
C ALA A 16 7.16 -5.38 6.20
N CYS A 17 6.88 -4.28 5.48
CA CYS A 17 7.88 -3.29 5.08
C CYS A 17 8.51 -2.59 6.28
N ILE A 18 7.71 -2.18 7.26
CA ILE A 18 8.19 -1.57 8.52
C ILE A 18 9.12 -2.54 9.25
N LYS A 19 8.75 -3.83 9.35
CA LYS A 19 9.58 -4.86 10.00
C LYS A 19 10.96 -5.03 9.34
N VAL A 20 11.07 -4.81 8.03
CA VAL A 20 12.34 -4.91 7.29
C VAL A 20 13.04 -3.54 7.12
N GLY A 21 12.68 -2.54 7.93
CA GLY A 21 13.36 -1.25 7.94
C GLY A 21 12.95 -0.30 6.82
N ALA A 22 11.66 -0.25 6.48
CA ALA A 22 11.15 0.78 5.57
C ALA A 22 11.47 2.20 6.07
N PRO A 23 11.95 3.10 5.21
CA PRO A 23 12.25 4.48 5.59
C PRO A 23 10.96 5.24 5.93
N GLU A 24 11.08 6.25 6.78
CA GLU A 24 9.95 7.04 7.27
C GLU A 24 9.12 7.66 6.13
N TRP A 25 9.77 8.15 5.07
CA TRP A 25 9.06 8.71 3.92
C TRP A 25 8.14 7.69 3.24
N LEU A 26 8.53 6.41 3.19
CA LEU A 26 7.73 5.35 2.59
C LEU A 26 6.54 5.00 3.48
N VAL A 27 6.75 4.98 4.80
CA VAL A 27 5.69 4.77 5.78
C VAL A 27 4.68 5.92 5.72
N GLY A 28 5.16 7.17 5.70
CA GLY A 28 4.32 8.37 5.56
C GLY A 28 3.55 8.40 4.24
N TYR A 29 4.20 8.07 3.13
CA TYR A 29 3.55 7.91 1.83
C TYR A 29 2.44 6.86 1.87
N ALA A 30 2.70 5.69 2.46
CA ALA A 30 1.72 4.63 2.57
C ALA A 30 0.49 5.04 3.39
N MET A 31 0.68 5.70 4.54
CA MET A 31 -0.41 6.22 5.36
C MET A 31 -1.24 7.26 4.59
N ALA A 32 -0.59 8.19 3.89
CA ALA A 32 -1.27 9.20 3.09
C ALA A 32 -2.09 8.59 1.93
N SER A 33 -1.52 7.61 1.22
CA SER A 33 -2.21 6.90 0.13
C SER A 33 -3.41 6.10 0.63
N MET A 34 -3.30 5.44 1.81
CA MET A 34 -4.43 4.76 2.42
C MET A 34 -5.54 5.73 2.82
N ALA A 35 -5.21 6.85 3.46
CA ALA A 35 -6.19 7.88 3.80
C ALA A 35 -6.88 8.47 2.56
N LYS A 36 -6.14 8.66 1.46
CA LYS A 36 -6.69 9.09 0.16
C LYS A 36 -7.65 8.06 -0.43
N ALA A 37 -7.32 6.77 -0.32
CA ALA A 37 -8.20 5.70 -0.77
C ALA A 37 -9.50 5.66 0.06
N ASP A 38 -9.42 5.83 1.38
CA ASP A 38 -10.59 5.87 2.26
C ASP A 38 -11.47 7.08 1.96
N TYR A 39 -10.88 8.24 1.69
CA TYR A 39 -11.60 9.43 1.25
C TYR A 39 -12.42 9.17 -0.02
N TYR A 40 -11.81 8.56 -1.04
CA TYR A 40 -12.53 8.21 -2.27
C TYR A 40 -13.58 7.11 -2.06
N HIS A 41 -13.31 6.14 -1.18
CA HIS A 41 -14.26 5.08 -0.88
C HIS A 41 -15.48 5.61 -0.11
N GLY A 42 -15.28 6.49 0.87
CA GLY A 42 -16.34 7.06 1.70
C GLY A 42 -17.29 7.99 0.93
N ARG A 43 -16.79 8.65 -0.13
CA ARG A 43 -17.59 9.56 -0.98
C ARG A 43 -18.31 8.87 -2.14
N ARG A 44 -18.34 7.54 -2.20
CA ARG A 44 -19.07 6.83 -3.26
C ARG A 44 -20.58 7.03 -3.07
N LEU A 45 -21.23 7.63 -4.07
CA LEU A 45 -22.69 7.83 -4.05
C LEU A 45 -23.45 6.63 -4.64
N ASN A 46 -22.79 5.81 -5.46
CA ASN A 46 -23.36 4.61 -6.10
C ASN A 46 -22.26 3.60 -6.47
N SER A 47 -22.67 2.41 -6.92
CA SER A 47 -21.76 1.29 -7.21
C SER A 47 -20.84 1.53 -8.43
N THR A 48 -21.29 2.34 -9.39
CA THR A 48 -20.58 2.75 -10.61
C THR A 48 -19.74 4.02 -10.45
N CYS A 49 -19.61 4.55 -9.22
CA CYS A 49 -18.91 5.79 -8.96
C CYS A 49 -17.41 5.69 -9.34
N PRO A 50 -16.88 6.60 -10.17
CA PRO A 50 -15.46 6.66 -10.52
C PRO A 50 -14.54 6.73 -9.30
N LEU A 51 -15.02 7.26 -8.17
CA LEU A 51 -14.27 7.32 -6.92
C LEU A 51 -13.98 5.94 -6.35
N ARG A 52 -14.84 4.94 -6.56
CA ARG A 52 -14.56 3.57 -6.15
C ARG A 52 -13.34 3.02 -6.89
N THR A 53 -13.26 3.24 -8.21
CA THR A 53 -12.12 2.83 -9.03
C THR A 53 -10.85 3.55 -8.57
N ARG A 54 -10.93 4.86 -8.31
CA ARG A 54 -9.79 5.63 -7.75
C ARG A 54 -9.32 5.08 -6.42
N ALA A 55 -10.23 4.80 -5.48
CA ALA A 55 -9.91 4.21 -4.19
C ALA A 55 -9.17 2.87 -4.35
N MET A 56 -9.64 1.99 -5.23
CA MET A 56 -8.98 0.70 -5.47
C MET A 56 -7.63 0.87 -6.16
N ASN A 57 -7.50 1.78 -7.12
CA ASN A 57 -6.24 2.02 -7.83
C ASN A 57 -5.15 2.54 -6.90
N GLU A 58 -5.48 3.45 -5.97
CA GLU A 58 -4.51 3.94 -4.98
C GLU A 58 -3.93 2.81 -4.13
N LEU A 59 -4.78 1.90 -3.65
CA LEU A 59 -4.32 0.75 -2.86
C LEU A 59 -3.53 -0.27 -3.70
N LEU A 60 -3.89 -0.48 -4.97
CA LEU A 60 -3.14 -1.36 -5.87
C LEU A 60 -1.75 -0.82 -6.17
N GLN A 61 -1.64 0.48 -6.46
CA GLN A 61 -0.36 1.15 -6.70
C GLN A 61 0.52 1.11 -5.45
N LEU A 62 -0.05 1.45 -4.29
CA LEU A 62 0.66 1.38 -3.02
C LEU A 62 1.17 -0.04 -2.74
N GLY A 63 0.32 -1.07 -2.90
CA GLY A 63 0.76 -2.46 -2.70
C GLY A 63 1.88 -2.86 -3.67
N GLY A 64 1.88 -2.34 -4.90
CA GLY A 64 2.99 -2.50 -5.83
C GLY A 64 4.31 -1.94 -5.30
N VAL A 65 4.28 -0.71 -4.78
CA VAL A 65 5.44 -0.04 -4.17
C VAL A 65 5.94 -0.81 -2.94
N LEU A 66 5.04 -1.23 -2.05
CA LEU A 66 5.40 -1.97 -0.83
C LEU A 66 6.03 -3.32 -1.14
N ARG A 67 5.46 -4.10 -2.08
CA ARG A 67 6.06 -5.37 -2.53
C ARG A 67 7.41 -5.16 -3.20
N TYR A 68 7.56 -4.09 -3.99
CA TYR A 68 8.84 -3.74 -4.60
C TYR A 68 9.90 -3.44 -3.53
N TRP A 69 9.57 -2.57 -2.58
CA TRP A 69 10.45 -2.24 -1.46
C TRP A 69 10.87 -3.49 -0.69
N LYS A 70 9.90 -4.32 -0.29
CA LYS A 70 10.17 -5.55 0.46
C LYS A 70 11.17 -6.46 -0.28
N ARG A 71 10.99 -6.64 -1.59
CA ARG A 71 11.92 -7.44 -2.41
C ARG A 71 13.31 -6.82 -2.47
N TRP A 72 13.39 -5.49 -2.62
CA TRP A 72 14.67 -4.78 -2.63
C TRP A 72 15.39 -4.93 -1.28
N ALA A 73 14.69 -4.71 -0.17
CA ALA A 73 15.25 -4.84 1.17
C ALA A 73 15.76 -6.27 1.45
N SER A 74 15.01 -7.29 1.05
CA SER A 74 15.46 -8.70 1.18
C SER A 74 16.74 -8.98 0.38
N ARG A 75 16.86 -8.44 -0.84
CA ARG A 75 18.09 -8.60 -1.66
C ARG A 75 19.28 -7.84 -1.09
N ALA A 76 19.06 -6.65 -0.53
CA ALA A 76 20.12 -5.87 0.10
C ALA A 76 20.73 -6.62 1.31
N SER A 77 19.91 -7.37 2.06
CA SER A 77 20.39 -8.25 3.14
C SER A 77 21.25 -9.42 2.67
N GLU A 78 21.10 -9.88 1.43
CA GLU A 78 21.87 -11.00 0.87
C GLU A 78 23.26 -10.56 0.39
N VAL A 79 23.42 -9.30 -0.03
CA VAL A 79 24.67 -8.76 -0.61
C VAL A 79 25.61 -8.18 0.44
N GLY A 80 25.13 -7.80 1.63
CA GLY A 80 25.94 -7.22 2.71
C GLY A 80 26.73 -8.22 3.57
N HIS A 81 26.89 -9.47 3.12
CA HIS A 81 27.51 -10.57 3.87
C HIS A 81 28.82 -11.10 3.25
N GLU A 82 29.41 -10.38 2.29
CA GLU A 82 30.74 -10.64 1.72
C GLU A 82 31.80 -9.66 2.25
#